data_AF-Q1IM52-F1
#
_entry.id   AF-Q1IM52-F1
#
_cell.length_a   1.000
_cell.length_b   1.000
_cell.length_c   1.000
_cell.angle_alpha   90.00
_cell.angle_beta   90.00
_cell.angle_gamma   90.00
#
_symmetry.space_group_name_H-M   'P 1'
#
loop_
_entity.id
_entity.type
_entity.pdbx_description
1 polymer ?
#
loop_
_entity_poly.entity_id
_entity_poly.type
_entity_poly.pdbx_seq_one_letter_code
_entity_poly.pdbx_strand_id
1 'polypeptide(L)'
;MRLTRQVAPLVALLVLFTSCSRKPERRYDLSGKIIAMDAKAHELTIQHQDIPGLMKGMTMPFRVKDDWVFQAAHPGDSITATLVISGDSSHLENPVITQSSGPTTIDGSVRVPQIGDTVPDFAFTNQDGKKIKLVQFRGKTLLLTFIYTRCPLPDYCIRMSNNFSAVARQMKQQPSIYDKTQQLSISFDPEYDKPAVLREYGGRYAGDVDPKFTHWQFVTATPEETKKVADFFGLSYTPDGATIVHSLRTAVIGPDGKIAHIFSGNDWKPEDAVSAMESTLQ
;
A
#
# COMPACT_ATOMS: atom_id res chain seq x y z
N MET A 1 -44.31 -70.69 -5.75
CA MET A 1 -44.06 -70.34 -7.17
C MET A 1 -43.71 -68.85 -7.24
N ARG A 2 -42.43 -68.57 -7.51
CA ARG A 2 -41.73 -67.33 -7.91
C ARG A 2 -42.27 -65.96 -7.46
N LEU A 3 -41.55 -65.36 -6.51
CA LEU A 3 -41.45 -63.92 -6.25
C LEU A 3 -40.83 -63.19 -7.45
N THR A 4 -41.39 -62.05 -7.86
CA THR A 4 -40.76 -61.09 -8.79
C THR A 4 -40.46 -59.79 -8.04
N ARG A 5 -39.16 -59.55 -7.81
CA ARG A 5 -38.61 -58.28 -7.29
C ARG A 5 -38.59 -57.25 -8.43
N GLN A 6 -39.30 -56.13 -8.26
CA GLN A 6 -39.11 -54.96 -9.11
C GLN A 6 -37.82 -54.24 -8.71
N VAL A 7 -36.95 -54.02 -9.70
CA VAL A 7 -35.68 -53.31 -9.59
C VAL A 7 -35.94 -51.87 -10.02
N ALA A 8 -35.70 -50.89 -9.13
CA ALA A 8 -35.76 -49.47 -9.46
C ALA A 8 -34.49 -49.04 -10.24
N PRO A 9 -34.59 -48.16 -11.25
CA PRO A 9 -33.42 -47.69 -11.97
C PRO A 9 -32.71 -46.59 -11.16
N LEU A 10 -31.42 -46.79 -10.91
CA LEU A 10 -30.51 -45.81 -10.33
C LEU A 10 -30.15 -44.79 -11.42
N VAL A 11 -30.76 -43.61 -11.39
CA VAL A 11 -30.39 -42.49 -12.28
C VAL A 11 -29.09 -41.89 -11.74
N ALA A 12 -27.97 -42.25 -12.37
CA ALA A 12 -26.66 -41.65 -12.11
C ALA A 12 -26.65 -40.21 -12.67
N LEU A 13 -26.68 -39.23 -11.77
CA LEU A 13 -26.53 -37.82 -12.09
C LEU A 13 -25.06 -37.56 -12.48
N LEU A 14 -24.78 -37.52 -13.78
CA LEU A 14 -23.47 -37.19 -14.33
C LEU A 14 -23.21 -35.69 -14.12
N VAL A 15 -22.50 -35.32 -13.06
CA VAL A 15 -22.00 -33.96 -12.86
C VAL A 15 -20.86 -33.73 -13.84
N LEU A 16 -21.17 -33.08 -14.96
CA LEU A 16 -20.19 -32.54 -15.89
C LEU A 16 -19.42 -31.42 -15.17
N PHE A 17 -18.25 -31.76 -14.62
CA PHE A 17 -17.24 -30.77 -14.27
C PHE A 17 -16.77 -30.12 -15.58
N THR A 18 -17.32 -28.96 -15.91
CA THR A 18 -16.74 -28.05 -16.90
C THR A 18 -15.41 -27.56 -16.36
N SER A 19 -14.37 -28.33 -16.61
CA SER A 19 -12.98 -27.92 -16.45
C SER A 19 -12.72 -26.79 -17.46
N CYS A 20 -12.91 -25.55 -17.02
CA CYS A 20 -12.45 -24.37 -17.75
C CYS A 20 -10.93 -24.46 -17.89
N SER A 21 -10.49 -24.97 -19.03
CA SER A 21 -9.08 -25.00 -19.42
C SER A 21 -8.61 -23.56 -19.60
N ARG A 22 -7.96 -22.98 -18.58
CA ARG A 22 -7.30 -21.67 -18.72
C ARG A 22 -6.20 -21.83 -19.76
N LYS A 23 -6.24 -21.00 -20.82
CA LYS A 23 -5.16 -20.94 -21.80
C LYS A 23 -3.86 -20.59 -21.07
N PRO A 24 -2.72 -21.21 -21.43
CA PRO A 24 -1.45 -20.92 -20.77
C PRO A 24 -1.08 -19.45 -20.98
N GLU A 25 -0.85 -18.74 -19.88
CA GLU A 25 -0.45 -17.34 -19.86
C GLU A 25 1.08 -17.24 -19.77
N ARG A 26 1.68 -16.40 -20.60
CA ARG A 26 3.09 -16.01 -20.46
C ARG A 26 3.16 -14.63 -19.85
N ARG A 27 4.03 -14.47 -18.84
CA ARG A 27 4.16 -13.24 -18.06
C ARG A 27 5.58 -12.72 -18.20
N TYR A 28 5.71 -11.41 -18.43
CA TYR A 28 6.98 -10.73 -18.62
C TYR A 28 6.99 -9.42 -17.86
N ASP A 29 8.13 -9.09 -17.27
CA ASP A 29 8.32 -7.77 -16.66
C ASP A 29 8.50 -6.73 -17.76
N LEU A 30 7.77 -5.63 -17.61
CA LEU A 30 7.81 -4.49 -18.51
C LEU A 30 8.23 -3.25 -17.71
N SER A 31 9.24 -2.55 -18.21
CA SER A 31 9.62 -1.21 -17.75
C SER A 31 9.68 -0.29 -18.96
N GLY A 32 9.28 0.96 -18.78
CA GLY A 32 9.26 1.90 -19.90
C GLY A 32 8.79 3.29 -19.53
N LYS A 33 8.63 4.12 -20.55
CA LYS A 33 8.12 5.48 -20.44
C LYS A 33 6.80 5.60 -21.18
N ILE A 34 5.77 6.12 -20.54
CA ILE A 34 4.48 6.41 -21.17
C ILE A 34 4.69 7.54 -22.17
N ILE A 35 4.35 7.31 -23.42
CA ILE A 35 4.47 8.27 -24.53
C ILE A 35 3.11 8.89 -24.84
N ALA A 36 2.03 8.11 -24.76
CA ALA A 36 0.67 8.56 -24.97
C ALA A 36 -0.33 7.66 -24.23
N MET A 37 -1.55 8.16 -24.02
CA MET A 37 -2.60 7.47 -23.29
C MET A 37 -3.92 7.65 -24.03
N ASP A 38 -4.64 6.56 -24.26
CA ASP A 38 -6.00 6.56 -24.80
C ASP A 38 -6.94 5.89 -23.78
N ALA A 39 -7.58 6.72 -22.96
CA ALA A 39 -8.51 6.27 -21.93
C ALA A 39 -9.79 5.66 -22.52
N LYS A 40 -10.17 5.99 -23.77
CA LYS A 40 -11.36 5.39 -24.40
C LYS A 40 -11.06 3.99 -24.92
N ALA A 41 -9.84 3.78 -25.41
CA ALA A 41 -9.36 2.48 -25.88
C ALA A 41 -8.79 1.59 -24.76
N HIS A 42 -8.61 2.13 -23.55
CA HIS A 42 -7.86 1.51 -22.44
C HIS A 42 -6.45 1.09 -22.86
N GLU A 43 -5.75 1.96 -23.59
CA GLU A 43 -4.40 1.70 -24.11
C GLU A 43 -3.37 2.75 -23.67
N LEU A 44 -2.21 2.28 -23.19
CA LEU A 44 -1.02 3.10 -22.97
C LEU A 44 0.00 2.84 -24.07
N THR A 45 0.44 3.89 -24.76
CA THR A 45 1.61 3.79 -25.64
C THR A 45 2.87 3.92 -24.80
N ILE A 46 3.68 2.87 -24.71
CA ILE A 46 4.87 2.83 -23.85
C ILE A 46 6.10 2.61 -24.72
N GLN A 47 7.11 3.47 -24.54
CA GLN A 47 8.48 3.19 -24.94
C GLN A 47 9.09 2.25 -23.92
N HIS A 48 8.99 0.95 -24.15
CA HIS A 48 9.47 -0.06 -23.22
C HIS A 48 10.93 -0.44 -23.49
N GLN A 49 11.62 -0.90 -22.45
CA GLN A 49 12.97 -1.43 -22.54
C GLN A 49 12.96 -2.87 -23.11
N ASP A 50 14.13 -3.47 -23.31
CA ASP A 50 14.25 -4.86 -23.71
C ASP A 50 13.46 -5.78 -22.75
N ILE A 51 12.57 -6.61 -23.28
CA ILE A 51 11.83 -7.63 -22.53
C ILE A 51 12.49 -8.99 -22.82
N PRO A 52 13.28 -9.53 -21.88
CA PRO A 52 14.05 -10.76 -22.12
C PRO A 52 13.17 -11.93 -22.54
N GLY A 53 13.56 -12.62 -23.62
CA GLY A 53 12.84 -13.77 -24.14
C GLY A 53 11.53 -13.45 -24.88
N LEU A 54 11.22 -12.16 -25.10
CA LEU A 54 10.05 -11.74 -25.87
C LEU A 54 10.41 -10.80 -27.03
N MET A 55 10.95 -9.60 -26.75
CA MET A 55 11.21 -8.57 -27.76
C MET A 55 12.20 -7.50 -27.30
N LYS A 56 12.82 -6.82 -28.27
CA LYS A 56 13.67 -5.64 -28.03
C LYS A 56 12.84 -4.41 -27.69
N GLY A 57 13.45 -3.44 -27.01
CA GLY A 57 12.80 -2.19 -26.63
C GLY A 57 12.26 -1.43 -27.85
N MET A 58 11.01 -1.00 -27.77
CA MET A 58 10.30 -0.27 -28.82
C MET A 58 9.16 0.56 -28.23
N THR A 59 8.52 1.39 -29.06
CA THR A 59 7.34 2.19 -28.66
C THR A 59 6.09 1.60 -29.28
N MET A 60 5.18 1.10 -28.45
CA MET A 60 3.94 0.46 -28.92
C MET A 60 2.80 0.58 -27.89
N PRO A 61 1.53 0.46 -28.32
CA PRO A 61 0.38 0.46 -27.42
C PRO A 61 0.25 -0.88 -26.67
N PHE A 62 -0.13 -0.78 -25.40
CA PHE A 62 -0.47 -1.90 -24.54
C PHE A 62 -1.83 -1.65 -23.89
N ARG A 63 -2.70 -2.66 -23.90
CA ARG A 63 -3.96 -2.60 -23.15
C ARG A 63 -3.71 -2.65 -21.66
N VAL A 64 -4.43 -1.86 -20.89
CA VAL A 64 -4.31 -1.85 -19.42
C VAL A 64 -5.68 -2.10 -18.81
N LYS A 65 -5.75 -3.05 -17.87
CA LYS A 65 -7.00 -3.37 -17.18
C LYS A 65 -7.35 -2.39 -16.07
N ASP A 66 -6.33 -1.73 -15.53
CA ASP A 66 -6.44 -0.88 -14.35
C ASP A 66 -6.74 0.58 -14.74
N ASP A 67 -7.98 1.02 -14.56
CA ASP A 67 -8.45 2.33 -15.03
C ASP A 67 -7.79 3.52 -14.31
N TRP A 68 -7.29 3.32 -13.09
CA TRP A 68 -6.64 4.36 -12.31
C TRP A 68 -5.42 4.95 -13.04
N VAL A 69 -4.74 4.15 -13.88
CA VAL A 69 -3.55 4.59 -14.61
C VAL A 69 -3.89 5.73 -15.57
N PHE A 70 -5.11 5.77 -16.11
CA PHE A 70 -5.57 6.80 -17.03
C PHE A 70 -5.91 8.13 -16.35
N GLN A 71 -6.08 8.09 -15.02
CA GLN A 71 -6.35 9.26 -14.20
C GLN A 71 -5.08 9.78 -13.52
N ALA A 72 -4.14 8.88 -13.20
CA ALA A 72 -2.95 9.21 -12.41
C ALA A 72 -1.67 9.40 -13.25
N ALA A 73 -1.54 8.69 -14.37
CA ALA A 73 -0.35 8.78 -15.21
C ALA A 73 -0.45 9.93 -16.22
N HIS A 74 0.71 10.42 -16.63
CA HIS A 74 0.85 11.42 -17.68
C HIS A 74 1.81 10.92 -18.76
N PRO A 75 1.65 11.37 -20.02
CA PRO A 75 2.70 11.24 -21.01
C PRO A 75 4.01 11.81 -20.48
N GLY A 76 5.05 10.98 -20.49
CA GLY A 76 6.35 11.26 -19.91
C GLY A 76 6.67 10.39 -18.70
N ASP A 77 5.69 9.81 -18.03
CA ASP A 77 5.90 9.07 -16.80
C ASP A 77 6.65 7.75 -17.05
N SER A 78 7.60 7.40 -16.20
CA SER A 78 8.19 6.06 -16.16
C SER A 78 7.22 5.11 -15.47
N ILE A 79 7.05 3.91 -16.02
CA ILE A 79 6.12 2.90 -15.58
C ILE A 79 6.80 1.52 -15.55
N THR A 80 6.45 0.72 -14.55
CA THR A 80 6.69 -0.73 -14.53
C THR A 80 5.37 -1.46 -14.46
N ALA A 81 5.25 -2.61 -15.13
CA ALA A 81 4.06 -3.45 -15.12
C ALA A 81 4.41 -4.91 -15.47
N THR A 82 3.46 -5.83 -15.29
CA THR A 82 3.55 -7.19 -15.81
C THR A 82 2.78 -7.31 -17.11
N LEU A 83 3.46 -7.59 -18.21
CA LEU A 83 2.84 -7.93 -19.49
C LEU A 83 2.38 -9.39 -19.47
N VAL A 84 1.07 -9.60 -19.61
CA VAL A 84 0.45 -10.93 -19.69
C VAL A 84 -0.01 -11.19 -21.11
N ILE A 85 0.42 -12.31 -21.69
CA ILE A 85 0.02 -12.76 -23.03
C ILE A 85 -0.73 -14.08 -22.89
N SER A 86 -2.00 -14.10 -23.32
CA SER A 86 -2.87 -15.27 -23.30
C SER A 86 -3.48 -15.51 -24.67
N GLY A 87 -2.94 -16.50 -25.41
CA GLY A 87 -3.31 -16.76 -26.80
C GLY A 87 -3.09 -15.53 -27.69
N ASP A 88 -4.17 -15.01 -28.26
CA ASP A 88 -4.18 -13.87 -29.19
C ASP A 88 -4.40 -12.51 -28.49
N SER A 89 -4.37 -12.48 -27.15
CA SER A 89 -4.60 -11.28 -26.35
C SER A 89 -3.42 -10.96 -25.45
N SER A 90 -3.16 -9.66 -25.23
CA SER A 90 -2.16 -9.18 -24.29
C SER A 90 -2.66 -7.95 -23.53
N HIS A 91 -2.24 -7.80 -22.28
CA HIS A 91 -2.55 -6.66 -21.43
C HIS A 91 -1.51 -6.49 -20.31
N LEU A 92 -1.47 -5.31 -19.71
CA LEU A 92 -0.67 -5.01 -18.53
C LEU A 92 -1.49 -5.22 -17.26
N GLU A 93 -0.84 -5.79 -16.26
CA GLU A 93 -1.32 -5.92 -14.88
C GLU A 93 -0.33 -5.23 -13.94
N ASN A 94 -0.84 -4.76 -12.80
CA ASN A 94 -0.05 -4.13 -11.74
C ASN A 94 0.84 -2.98 -12.24
N PRO A 95 0.28 -1.99 -12.99
CA PRO A 95 1.06 -0.83 -13.36
C PRO A 95 1.55 -0.09 -12.11
N VAL A 96 2.75 0.46 -12.15
CA VAL A 96 3.31 1.30 -11.10
C VAL A 96 4.07 2.44 -11.76
N ILE A 97 3.69 3.68 -11.44
CA ILE A 97 4.40 4.87 -11.93
C ILE A 97 5.65 5.05 -11.08
N THR A 98 6.83 4.95 -11.70
CA THR A 98 8.13 5.01 -11.03
C THR A 98 8.78 6.40 -11.08
N GLN A 99 8.37 7.26 -12.03
CA GLN A 99 8.83 8.65 -12.12
C GLN A 99 7.81 9.49 -12.90
N SER A 100 7.30 10.59 -12.36
CA SER A 100 6.31 11.44 -13.06
C SER A 100 6.94 12.69 -13.71
N SER A 101 6.46 13.09 -14.89
CA SER A 101 7.00 14.16 -15.74
C SER A 101 6.12 15.41 -15.87
N GLY A 102 5.06 15.55 -15.07
CA GLY A 102 4.14 16.70 -15.14
C GLY A 102 4.78 18.06 -14.80
N PRO A 103 4.15 19.20 -15.17
CA PRO A 103 4.71 20.53 -14.95
C PRO A 103 4.79 20.87 -13.46
N THR A 104 5.95 21.41 -13.06
CA THR A 104 6.28 21.82 -11.69
C THR A 104 5.69 23.18 -11.35
N THR A 105 5.03 23.28 -10.20
CA THR A 105 4.91 24.55 -9.45
C THR A 105 5.37 24.32 -8.01
N ILE A 106 6.29 25.19 -7.56
CA ILE A 106 6.38 25.55 -6.14
C ILE A 106 4.97 26.02 -5.77
N ASP A 107 4.32 25.32 -4.83
CA ASP A 107 2.87 25.21 -4.65
C ASP A 107 2.22 24.14 -5.56
N GLY A 108 2.10 22.91 -5.07
CA GLY A 108 1.28 21.86 -5.72
C GLY A 108 2.00 20.68 -6.38
N SER A 109 3.33 20.58 -6.35
CA SER A 109 4.00 19.31 -6.68
C SER A 109 3.92 18.35 -5.50
N VAL A 110 3.25 17.20 -5.64
CA VAL A 110 3.39 16.07 -4.70
C VAL A 110 4.83 15.58 -4.81
N ARG A 111 5.71 16.16 -3.99
CA ARG A 111 7.10 15.71 -3.83
C ARG A 111 7.02 14.30 -3.25
N VAL A 112 7.51 13.31 -4.01
CA VAL A 112 7.77 11.99 -3.40
C VAL A 112 8.84 12.22 -2.33
N PRO A 113 8.56 11.89 -1.06
CA PRO A 113 9.51 12.12 0.02
C PRO A 113 10.82 11.40 -0.28
N GLN A 114 11.94 12.05 -0.03
CA GLN A 114 13.27 11.47 -0.19
C GLN A 114 13.92 11.23 1.17
N ILE A 115 14.83 10.26 1.22
CA ILE A 115 15.71 10.08 2.37
C ILE A 115 16.50 11.39 2.59
N GLY A 116 16.52 11.87 3.83
CA GLY A 116 17.10 13.15 4.23
C GLY A 116 16.12 14.31 4.26
N ASP A 117 14.88 14.14 3.78
CA ASP A 117 13.88 15.21 3.83
C ASP A 117 13.46 15.49 5.27
N THR A 118 13.42 16.77 5.64
CA THR A 118 12.86 17.20 6.92
C THR A 118 11.35 17.06 6.90
N VAL A 119 10.81 16.32 7.87
CA VAL A 119 9.37 16.13 7.99
C VAL A 119 8.72 17.36 8.63
N PRO A 120 7.67 17.95 8.00
CA PRO A 120 6.93 19.05 8.59
C PRO A 120 6.28 18.70 9.94
N ASP A 121 6.01 19.71 10.76
CA ASP A 121 5.29 19.54 12.01
C ASP A 121 3.78 19.43 11.75
N PHE A 122 3.29 18.20 11.60
CA PHE A 122 1.87 17.92 11.44
C PHE A 122 1.15 17.80 12.77
N ALA A 123 -0.10 18.28 12.80
CA ALA A 123 -0.95 18.23 13.99
C ALA A 123 -1.98 17.09 13.93
N PHE A 124 -2.12 16.36 15.04
CA PHE A 124 -3.03 15.23 15.12
C PHE A 124 -3.85 15.22 16.41
N THR A 125 -4.86 14.36 16.42
CA THR A 125 -5.56 13.93 17.63
C THR A 125 -5.37 12.43 17.78
N ASN A 126 -4.85 11.99 18.93
CA ASN A 126 -4.62 10.56 19.16
C ASN A 126 -5.88 9.82 19.64
N GLN A 127 -5.76 8.50 19.81
CA GLN A 127 -6.85 7.62 20.25
C GLN A 127 -7.44 7.97 21.63
N ASP A 128 -6.72 8.73 22.45
CA ASP A 128 -7.18 9.21 23.76
C ASP A 128 -7.81 10.61 23.68
N GLY A 129 -7.99 11.15 22.47
CA GLY A 129 -8.53 12.49 22.24
C GLY A 129 -7.52 13.62 22.50
N LYS A 130 -6.25 13.30 22.75
CA LYS A 130 -5.22 14.31 23.03
C LYS A 130 -4.67 14.89 21.72
N LYS A 131 -4.49 16.21 21.69
CA LYS A 131 -3.80 16.88 20.60
C LYS A 131 -2.31 16.59 20.71
N ILE A 132 -1.73 16.07 19.62
CA ILE A 132 -0.30 15.78 19.52
C ILE A 132 0.26 16.40 18.25
N LYS A 133 1.58 16.51 18.19
CA LYS A 133 2.31 17.06 17.04
C LYS A 133 3.47 16.15 16.69
N LEU A 134 3.79 16.04 15.40
CA LEU A 134 4.87 15.17 14.96
C LEU A 134 6.22 15.56 15.58
N VAL A 135 6.47 16.85 15.80
CA VAL A 135 7.71 17.34 16.43
C VAL A 135 7.96 16.76 17.83
N GLN A 136 6.91 16.30 18.54
CA GLN A 136 7.03 15.69 19.87
C GLN A 136 7.78 14.36 19.85
N PHE A 137 7.91 13.72 18.68
CA PHE A 137 8.67 12.50 18.50
C PHE A 137 10.15 12.73 18.18
N ARG A 138 10.61 13.98 18.02
CA ARG A 138 12.05 14.28 17.81
C ARG A 138 12.89 13.79 18.99
N GLY A 139 14.13 13.42 18.69
CA GLY A 139 15.02 12.75 19.64
C GLY A 139 14.77 11.24 19.76
N LYS A 140 13.73 10.72 19.09
CA LYS A 140 13.43 9.29 18.97
C LYS A 140 13.35 8.89 17.50
N THR A 141 13.54 7.61 17.24
CA THR A 141 13.26 7.02 15.93
C THR A 141 11.77 6.70 15.84
N LEU A 142 11.12 7.16 14.78
CA LEU A 142 9.69 7.00 14.56
C LEU A 142 9.42 6.13 13.33
N LEU A 143 8.71 5.03 13.51
CA LEU A 143 8.12 4.25 12.42
C LEU A 143 6.67 4.68 12.20
N LEU A 144 6.34 5.09 10.98
CA LEU A 144 5.06 5.67 10.63
C LEU A 144 4.41 4.89 9.48
N THR A 145 3.12 4.62 9.57
CA THR A 145 2.32 4.06 8.45
C THR A 145 0.93 4.70 8.38
N PHE A 146 0.21 4.42 7.29
CA PHE A 146 -1.11 4.94 7.00
C PHE A 146 -2.17 3.83 6.98
N ILE A 147 -3.30 4.08 7.63
CA ILE A 147 -4.42 3.13 7.74
C ILE A 147 -5.77 3.81 7.56
N TYR A 148 -6.82 3.02 7.40
CA TYR A 148 -8.18 3.42 7.75
C TYR A 148 -8.88 2.23 8.40
N THR A 149 -9.68 2.46 9.44
CA THR A 149 -10.10 1.36 10.32
C THR A 149 -11.10 0.40 9.67
N ARG A 150 -11.77 0.83 8.60
CA ARG A 150 -12.76 0.04 7.85
C ARG A 150 -12.19 -0.77 6.70
N CYS A 151 -10.86 -0.78 6.51
CA CYS A 151 -10.23 -1.51 5.43
C CYS A 151 -10.55 -3.02 5.49
N PRO A 152 -11.22 -3.58 4.47
CA PRO A 152 -11.58 -5.01 4.49
C PRO A 152 -10.44 -5.90 3.96
N LEU A 153 -9.40 -5.31 3.38
CA LEU A 153 -8.36 -6.06 2.67
C LEU A 153 -7.27 -6.57 3.62
N PRO A 154 -7.06 -7.90 3.72
CA PRO A 154 -6.11 -8.49 4.67
C PRO A 154 -4.65 -8.13 4.38
N ASP A 155 -4.33 -7.83 3.12
CA ASP A 155 -3.01 -7.49 2.59
C ASP A 155 -2.66 -5.99 2.68
N TYR A 156 -3.61 -5.13 3.09
CA TYR A 156 -3.40 -3.68 3.25
C TYR A 156 -3.30 -3.30 4.73
N CYS A 157 -4.27 -2.55 5.26
CA CYS A 157 -4.20 -1.98 6.61
C CYS A 157 -4.09 -3.06 7.69
N ILE A 158 -4.77 -4.21 7.50
CA ILE A 158 -4.68 -5.36 8.40
C ILE A 158 -3.25 -5.90 8.45
N ARG A 159 -2.59 -6.06 7.29
CA ARG A 159 -1.19 -6.48 7.20
C ARG A 159 -0.25 -5.47 7.86
N MET A 160 -0.43 -4.17 7.60
CA MET A 160 0.42 -3.12 8.17
C MET A 160 0.32 -3.09 9.70
N SER A 161 -0.90 -3.18 10.26
CA SER A 161 -1.09 -3.22 11.70
C SER A 161 -0.52 -4.51 12.33
N ASN A 162 -0.63 -5.66 11.66
CA ASN A 162 0.03 -6.89 12.12
C ASN A 162 1.56 -6.76 12.10
N ASN A 163 2.14 -6.19 11.05
CA ASN A 163 3.58 -5.96 10.96
C ASN A 163 4.07 -5.01 12.05
N PHE A 164 3.34 -3.92 12.33
CA PHE A 164 3.68 -2.99 13.43
C PHE A 164 3.61 -3.68 14.80
N SER A 165 2.63 -4.56 15.03
CA SER A 165 2.57 -5.38 16.24
C SER A 165 3.80 -6.30 16.37
N ALA A 166 4.24 -6.89 15.27
CA ALA A 166 5.46 -7.71 15.23
C ALA A 166 6.74 -6.88 15.50
N VAL A 167 6.86 -5.70 14.88
CA VAL A 167 7.96 -4.75 15.15
C VAL A 167 7.99 -4.37 16.63
N ALA A 168 6.83 -4.02 17.22
CA ALA A 168 6.72 -3.69 18.65
C ALA A 168 7.22 -4.84 19.52
N ARG A 169 6.79 -6.07 19.22
CA ARG A 169 7.17 -7.28 19.95
C ARG A 169 8.68 -7.54 19.86
N GLN A 170 9.28 -7.36 18.69
CA GLN A 170 10.72 -7.54 18.49
C GLN A 170 11.53 -6.46 19.21
N MET A 171 11.14 -5.18 19.07
CA MET A 171 11.85 -4.08 19.75
C MET A 171 11.80 -4.21 21.27
N LYS A 172 10.70 -4.70 21.84
CA LYS A 172 10.58 -4.96 23.28
C LYS A 172 11.61 -5.96 23.83
N GLN A 173 12.17 -6.82 22.99
CA GLN A 173 13.26 -7.72 23.37
C GLN A 173 14.59 -6.97 23.54
N GLN A 174 14.66 -5.70 23.12
CA GLN A 174 15.81 -4.81 23.19
C GLN A 174 15.46 -3.50 23.93
N PRO A 175 15.32 -3.49 25.26
CA PRO A 175 14.75 -2.37 26.01
C PRO A 175 15.47 -1.03 25.79
N SER A 176 16.80 -1.04 25.67
CA SER A 176 17.61 0.17 25.44
C SER A 176 17.34 0.87 24.11
N ILE A 177 16.90 0.11 23.10
CA ILE A 177 16.47 0.62 21.79
C ILE A 177 14.99 0.96 21.84
N TYR A 178 14.16 0.12 22.46
CA TYR A 178 12.71 0.35 22.55
C TYR A 178 12.34 1.71 23.17
N ASP A 179 13.06 2.14 24.21
CA ASP A 179 12.83 3.44 24.86
C ASP A 179 13.08 4.65 23.93
N LYS A 180 13.95 4.46 22.93
CA LYS A 180 14.32 5.45 21.92
C LYS A 180 13.49 5.35 20.64
N THR A 181 12.50 4.46 20.60
CA THR A 181 11.65 4.24 19.42
C THR A 181 10.18 4.53 19.70
N GLN A 182 9.47 4.89 18.64
CA GLN A 182 8.03 5.14 18.62
C GLN A 182 7.43 4.62 17.32
N GLN A 183 6.14 4.33 17.35
CA GLN A 183 5.33 3.91 16.23
C GLN A 183 4.09 4.80 16.12
N LEU A 184 3.68 5.11 14.89
CA LEU A 184 2.55 5.97 14.60
C LEU A 184 1.75 5.41 13.43
N SER A 185 0.47 5.13 13.67
CA SER A 185 -0.48 4.79 12.61
C SER A 185 -1.41 5.97 12.36
N ILE A 186 -1.33 6.56 11.18
CA ILE A 186 -2.09 7.75 10.79
C ILE A 186 -3.31 7.32 9.98
N SER A 187 -4.50 7.73 10.41
CA SER A 187 -5.71 7.54 9.62
C SER A 187 -5.76 8.51 8.43
N PHE A 188 -6.13 7.98 7.26
CA PHE A 188 -6.52 8.79 6.09
C PHE A 188 -8.04 8.85 5.84
N ASP A 189 -8.85 8.36 6.79
CA ASP A 189 -10.32 8.48 6.79
C ASP A 189 -10.80 9.30 8.00
N PRO A 190 -10.46 10.60 8.07
CA PRO A 190 -10.71 11.43 9.25
C PRO A 190 -12.20 11.66 9.55
N GLU A 191 -13.09 11.39 8.60
CA GLU A 191 -14.53 11.49 8.78
C GLU A 191 -15.07 10.38 9.67
N TYR A 192 -14.61 9.14 9.48
CA TYR A 192 -15.03 7.97 10.25
C TYR A 192 -14.12 7.68 11.44
N ASP A 193 -12.79 7.78 11.26
CA ASP A 193 -11.79 7.35 12.23
C ASP A 193 -11.58 8.40 13.33
N LYS A 194 -12.58 8.56 14.18
CA LYS A 194 -12.53 9.39 15.39
C LYS A 194 -11.71 8.70 16.50
N PRO A 195 -11.25 9.44 17.53
CA PRO A 195 -10.42 8.87 18.60
C PRO A 195 -10.94 7.56 19.21
N ALA A 196 -12.24 7.46 19.49
CA ALA A 196 -12.84 6.24 20.05
C ALA A 196 -12.73 5.03 19.11
N VAL A 197 -12.95 5.23 17.81
CA VAL A 197 -12.81 4.19 16.77
C VAL A 197 -11.35 3.75 16.66
N LEU A 198 -10.42 4.71 16.66
CA LEU A 198 -8.99 4.42 16.65
C LEU A 198 -8.52 3.70 17.90
N ARG A 199 -9.10 3.99 19.07
CA ARG A 199 -8.79 3.28 20.32
C ARG A 199 -9.21 1.82 20.25
N GLU A 200 -10.41 1.55 19.72
CA GLU A 200 -10.90 0.19 19.51
C GLU A 200 -10.06 -0.57 18.48
N TYR A 201 -9.79 0.06 17.33
CA TYR A 201 -8.92 -0.52 16.30
C TYR A 201 -7.53 -0.81 16.84
N GLY A 202 -6.88 0.18 17.46
CA GLY A 202 -5.55 0.06 18.03
C GLY A 202 -5.48 -1.00 19.13
N GLY A 203 -6.52 -1.13 19.96
CA GLY A 203 -6.59 -2.16 20.99
C GLY A 203 -6.48 -3.59 20.44
N ARG A 204 -6.97 -3.85 19.22
CA ARG A 204 -6.89 -5.18 18.57
C ARG A 204 -5.46 -5.57 18.18
N TYR A 205 -4.62 -4.59 17.83
CA TYR A 205 -3.26 -4.85 17.30
C TYR A 205 -2.16 -4.54 18.31
N ALA A 206 -2.35 -3.49 19.10
CA ALA A 206 -1.42 -3.03 20.11
C ALA A 206 -1.73 -3.60 21.50
N GLY A 207 -2.92 -4.15 21.77
CA GLY A 207 -3.34 -4.54 23.13
C GLY A 207 -2.35 -5.45 23.86
N ASP A 208 -1.79 -6.44 23.17
CA ASP A 208 -0.83 -7.38 23.77
C ASP A 208 0.59 -6.80 23.88
N VAL A 209 0.94 -5.86 23.00
CA VAL A 209 2.32 -5.36 22.85
C VAL A 209 2.52 -3.96 23.39
N ASP A 210 1.48 -3.16 23.59
CA ASP A 210 1.52 -1.81 24.14
C ASP A 210 0.11 -1.37 24.60
N PRO A 211 -0.45 -2.01 25.66
CA PRO A 211 -1.84 -1.78 26.09
C PRO A 211 -2.14 -0.34 26.53
N LYS A 212 -1.10 0.45 26.80
CA LYS A 212 -1.20 1.85 27.23
C LYS A 212 -0.93 2.84 26.10
N PHE A 213 -0.64 2.37 24.89
CA PHE A 213 -0.28 3.19 23.74
C PHE A 213 0.88 4.16 24.04
N THR A 214 1.88 3.73 24.81
CA THR A 214 3.02 4.59 25.20
C THR A 214 4.12 4.65 24.16
N HIS A 215 4.21 3.66 23.27
CA HIS A 215 5.15 3.63 22.15
C HIS A 215 4.44 3.57 20.80
N TRP A 216 3.20 3.10 20.73
CA TRP A 216 2.44 3.04 19.50
C TRP A 216 1.14 3.82 19.61
N GLN A 217 1.07 4.96 18.90
CA GLN A 217 -0.12 5.80 18.87
C GLN A 217 -0.89 5.67 17.56
N PHE A 218 -2.21 5.81 17.64
CA PHE A 218 -3.12 5.81 16.50
C PHE A 218 -3.75 7.19 16.43
N VAL A 219 -3.68 7.83 15.27
CA VAL A 219 -4.01 9.25 15.16
C VAL A 219 -4.89 9.57 13.97
N THR A 220 -5.69 10.62 14.13
CA THR A 220 -6.50 11.23 13.07
C THR A 220 -6.19 12.73 13.00
N ALA A 221 -6.50 13.37 11.88
CA ALA A 221 -6.31 14.80 11.67
C ALA A 221 -7.60 15.43 11.12
N THR A 222 -7.58 16.74 10.84
CA THR A 222 -8.65 17.33 10.02
C THR A 222 -8.48 16.90 8.56
N PRO A 223 -9.52 16.89 7.72
CA PRO A 223 -9.39 16.54 6.30
C PRO A 223 -8.27 17.30 5.58
N GLU A 224 -8.10 18.59 5.87
CA GLU A 224 -7.07 19.44 5.27
C GLU A 224 -5.67 19.01 5.71
N GLU A 225 -5.50 18.69 6.99
CA GLU A 225 -4.22 18.26 7.55
C GLU A 225 -3.87 16.84 7.10
N THR A 226 -4.85 15.92 7.05
CA THR A 226 -4.71 14.59 6.46
C THR A 226 -4.20 14.69 5.02
N LYS A 227 -4.79 15.58 4.20
CA LYS A 227 -4.33 15.80 2.83
C LYS A 227 -2.86 16.23 2.78
N LYS A 228 -2.46 17.22 3.59
CA LYS A 228 -1.05 17.68 3.62
C LYS A 228 -0.07 16.57 4.01
N VAL A 229 -0.43 15.76 5.01
CA VAL A 229 0.39 14.63 5.46
C VAL A 229 0.50 13.62 4.33
N ALA A 230 -0.62 13.25 3.71
CA ALA A 230 -0.65 12.31 2.60
C ALA A 230 0.17 12.81 1.40
N ASP A 231 0.01 14.09 1.02
CA ASP A 231 0.78 14.73 -0.05
C ASP A 231 2.29 14.66 0.24
N PHE A 232 2.71 15.02 1.46
CA PHE A 232 4.13 14.99 1.83
C PHE A 232 4.72 13.58 1.79
N PHE A 233 3.95 12.57 2.21
CA PHE A 233 4.39 11.18 2.21
C PHE A 233 4.14 10.45 0.88
N GLY A 234 3.62 11.15 -0.14
CA GLY A 234 3.27 10.56 -1.44
C GLY A 234 2.25 9.42 -1.31
N LEU A 235 1.29 9.54 -0.39
CA LEU A 235 0.17 8.63 -0.23
C LEU A 235 -0.99 9.07 -1.14
N SER A 236 -1.25 8.31 -2.20
CA SER A 236 -2.52 8.44 -2.94
C SER A 236 -3.64 7.70 -2.22
N TYR A 237 -4.81 8.33 -2.10
CA TYR A 237 -6.03 7.70 -1.59
C TYR A 237 -7.26 8.37 -2.22
N THR A 238 -8.22 7.56 -2.66
CA THR A 238 -9.45 8.01 -3.33
C THR A 238 -10.62 7.16 -2.85
N PRO A 239 -11.75 7.78 -2.44
CA PRO A 239 -12.97 7.04 -2.10
C PRO A 239 -13.46 6.20 -3.29
N ASP A 240 -13.85 4.96 -3.03
CA ASP A 240 -14.52 4.05 -3.95
C ASP A 240 -15.70 3.38 -3.24
N GLY A 241 -16.88 4.01 -3.36
CA GLY A 241 -18.09 3.61 -2.66
C GLY A 241 -17.90 3.61 -1.13
N ALA A 242 -17.98 2.43 -0.53
CA ALA A 242 -17.80 2.23 0.92
C ALA A 242 -16.33 1.99 1.32
N THR A 243 -15.44 1.86 0.34
CA THR A 243 -14.02 1.59 0.51
C THR A 243 -13.18 2.78 0.05
N ILE A 244 -11.88 2.73 0.32
CA ILE A 244 -10.93 3.72 -0.17
C ILE A 244 -9.84 2.95 -0.91
N VAL A 245 -9.60 3.29 -2.18
CA VAL A 245 -8.47 2.79 -2.97
C VAL A 245 -7.27 3.64 -2.60
N HIS A 246 -6.15 3.03 -2.21
CA HIS A 246 -4.99 3.76 -1.74
C HIS A 246 -3.68 3.02 -2.02
N SER A 247 -2.61 3.80 -2.12
CA SER A 247 -1.24 3.29 -2.06
C SER A 247 -0.83 2.96 -0.62
N LEU A 248 0.26 2.22 -0.45
CA LEU A 248 0.83 1.92 0.86
C LEU A 248 2.15 2.64 1.03
N ARG A 249 2.31 3.23 2.22
CA ARG A 249 3.52 3.95 2.60
C ARG A 249 3.83 3.69 4.06
N THR A 250 5.07 3.30 4.32
CA THR A 250 5.65 3.27 5.66
C THR A 250 6.96 4.01 5.62
N ALA A 251 7.24 4.83 6.64
CA ALA A 251 8.47 5.61 6.71
C ALA A 251 9.15 5.43 8.07
N VAL A 252 10.47 5.46 8.07
CA VAL A 252 11.28 5.61 9.28
C VAL A 252 11.79 7.04 9.30
N ILE A 253 11.57 7.73 10.40
CA ILE A 253 12.03 9.09 10.66
C ILE A 253 13.07 9.01 11.78
N GLY A 254 14.24 9.58 11.53
CA GLY A 254 15.34 9.60 12.50
C GLY A 254 15.11 10.60 13.64
N PRO A 255 15.93 10.53 14.70
CA PRO A 255 15.86 11.45 15.85
C PRO A 255 15.97 12.94 15.47
N ASP A 256 16.60 13.25 14.34
CA ASP A 256 16.75 14.60 13.79
C ASP A 256 15.49 15.14 13.08
N GLY A 257 14.43 14.31 12.97
CA GLY A 257 13.19 14.66 12.28
C GLY A 257 13.28 14.57 10.77
N LYS A 258 14.27 13.85 10.23
CA LYS A 258 14.42 13.60 8.79
C LYS A 258 14.02 12.17 8.43
N ILE A 259 13.56 11.98 7.21
CA ILE A 259 13.27 10.64 6.68
C ILE A 259 14.56 9.86 6.55
N ALA A 260 14.64 8.72 7.23
CA ALA A 260 15.77 7.80 7.14
C ALA A 260 15.50 6.65 6.16
N HIS A 261 14.24 6.21 6.06
CA HIS A 261 13.86 5.13 5.17
C HIS A 261 12.40 5.23 4.72
N ILE A 262 12.08 4.69 3.54
CA ILE A 262 10.73 4.61 3.01
C ILE A 262 10.50 3.21 2.45
N PHE A 263 9.47 2.53 2.94
CA PHE A 263 8.93 1.32 2.35
C PHE A 263 7.75 1.69 1.47
N SER A 264 7.86 1.36 0.18
CA SER A 264 6.75 1.43 -0.76
C SER A 264 6.05 0.08 -0.78
N GLY A 265 4.72 0.05 -0.67
CA GLY A 265 3.98 -1.21 -0.67
C GLY A 265 3.96 -1.95 0.66
N ASN A 266 3.68 -3.25 0.61
CA ASN A 266 3.45 -4.13 1.77
C ASN A 266 4.39 -5.33 1.87
N ASP A 267 5.38 -5.45 0.99
CA ASP A 267 6.29 -6.60 0.92
C ASP A 267 7.40 -6.59 1.98
N TRP A 268 7.63 -5.44 2.62
CA TRP A 268 8.60 -5.30 3.70
C TRP A 268 8.22 -6.18 4.89
N LYS A 269 9.25 -6.72 5.55
CA LYS A 269 9.10 -7.58 6.72
C LYS A 269 9.39 -6.80 8.01
N PRO A 270 8.84 -7.23 9.16
CA PRO A 270 9.11 -6.58 10.44
C PRO A 270 10.61 -6.40 10.73
N GLU A 271 11.44 -7.36 10.35
CA GLU A 271 12.89 -7.32 10.56
C GLU A 271 13.57 -6.21 9.74
N ASP A 272 13.05 -5.90 8.54
CA ASP A 272 13.54 -4.82 7.69
C ASP A 272 13.26 -3.46 8.36
N ALA A 273 12.06 -3.30 8.91
CA ALA A 273 11.68 -2.10 9.65
C ALA A 273 12.49 -1.93 10.93
N VAL A 274 12.72 -3.02 11.68
CA VAL A 274 13.57 -3.00 12.89
C VAL A 274 15.00 -2.56 12.54
N SER A 275 15.60 -3.17 11.51
CA SER A 275 16.94 -2.82 11.06
C SER A 275 17.05 -1.37 10.60
N ALA A 276 16.03 -0.88 9.86
CA ALA A 276 15.97 0.51 9.41
C ALA A 276 15.80 1.49 10.58
N MET A 277 15.10 1.11 11.64
CA MET A 277 14.99 1.94 12.85
C MET A 277 16.30 1.97 13.63
N GLU A 278 16.94 0.82 13.83
CA GLU A 278 18.21 0.71 14.58
C GLU A 278 19.34 1.51 13.94
N SER A 279 19.40 1.56 12.60
CA SER A 279 20.44 2.32 11.89
C SER A 279 20.38 3.84 12.14
N THR A 280 19.24 4.36 12.60
CA THR A 280 19.09 5.79 12.94
C THR A 280 19.52 6.13 14.36
N LEU A 281 19.82 5.13 15.19
CA LEU A 281 20.21 5.29 16.59
C LEU A 281 21.74 5.19 16.82
N GLN A 282 22.50 4.89 15.75
CA GLN A 282 23.97 4.80 15.74
C GLN A 282 24.59 6.17 15.49
#